data_AF-A0A1C7IEK7-F1
#
_entry.id   AF-A0A1C7IEK7-F1
#
_cell.length_a   1.000
_cell.length_b   1.000
_cell.length_c   1.000
_cell.angle_alpha   90.00
_cell.angle_beta   90.00
_cell.angle_gamma   90.00
#
_symmetry.space_group_name_H-M   'P 1'
#
loop_
_entity.id
_entity.type
_entity.pdbx_description
1 polymer ?
#
loop_
_entity_poly.entity_id
_entity_poly.type
_entity_poly.pdbx_seq_one_letter_code
_entity_poly.pdbx_strand_id
1 'polypeptide(L)'
;MKKDEFLSSLERLLRSLKREERNRFLSYYSEMIADYMENGCEEEEAVQRIGNPGEIAQEILSDRDAQPPKPTPTWMKAGVIVLLVLGSPLWGSLVLVAICCALSAVIMVLCAYVLIWCIPFICGVFSVSSLFLALVSTVGSAILLFQDTATGLVQMGLGILFAGAFLVTTLLTWEVGKKFVVVTTKFSRWLAGLFQKKRGVKA
;
A
#
# COMPACT_ATOMS: atom_id res chain seq x y z
N MET A 1 21.75 19.21 -51.45
CA MET A 1 21.88 17.93 -50.72
C MET A 1 22.19 16.87 -51.73
N LYS A 2 23.19 16.02 -51.49
CA LYS A 2 23.48 14.90 -52.39
C LYS A 2 22.56 13.71 -52.13
N LYS A 3 22.47 12.78 -53.07
CA LYS A 3 21.65 11.57 -52.98
C LYS A 3 21.87 10.79 -51.67
N ASP A 4 23.13 10.62 -51.28
CA ASP A 4 23.49 9.88 -50.05
C ASP A 4 23.04 10.59 -48.77
N GLU A 5 23.09 11.92 -48.74
CA GLU A 5 22.63 12.72 -47.60
C GLU A 5 21.11 12.67 -47.44
N PHE A 6 20.38 12.60 -48.56
CA PHE A 6 18.93 12.47 -48.57
C PHE A 6 18.49 11.10 -48.03
N LEU A 7 19.06 10.01 -48.56
CA LEU A 7 18.70 8.65 -48.15
C LEU A 7 19.09 8.35 -46.69
N SER A 8 20.25 8.83 -46.24
CA SER A 8 20.67 8.68 -44.84
C SER A 8 19.78 9.45 -43.87
N SER A 9 19.31 10.64 -44.27
CA SER A 9 18.35 11.42 -43.49
C SER A 9 16.99 10.73 -43.42
N LEU A 10 16.50 10.20 -44.54
CA LEU A 10 15.25 9.45 -44.63
C LEU A 10 15.31 8.15 -43.80
N GLU A 11 16.43 7.42 -43.82
CA GLU A 11 16.63 6.22 -43.02
C GLU A 11 16.55 6.53 -41.51
N ARG A 12 17.17 7.64 -41.09
CA ARG A 12 17.17 8.06 -39.68
C ARG A 12 15.77 8.43 -39.20
N LEU A 13 14.99 9.11 -40.03
CA LEU A 13 13.61 9.50 -39.72
C LEU A 13 12.65 8.30 -39.71
N LEU A 14 12.90 7.29 -40.56
CA LEU A 14 12.11 6.05 -40.64
C LEU A 14 12.60 4.94 -39.69
N ARG A 15 13.42 5.24 -38.68
CA ARG A 15 13.92 4.25 -37.70
C ARG A 15 12.83 3.57 -36.88
N SER A 16 11.67 4.21 -36.73
CA SER A 16 10.49 3.64 -36.05
C SER A 16 9.85 2.50 -36.82
N LEU A 17 10.14 2.35 -38.12
CA LEU A 17 9.62 1.28 -38.96
C LEU A 17 10.45 0.00 -38.85
N LYS A 18 9.81 -1.13 -39.18
CA LYS A 18 10.49 -2.42 -39.34
C LYS A 18 11.54 -2.31 -40.44
N ARG A 19 12.65 -3.04 -40.27
CA ARG A 19 13.80 -3.02 -41.18
C ARG A 19 13.42 -3.31 -42.64
N GLU A 20 12.49 -4.24 -42.86
CA GLU A 20 11.99 -4.62 -44.19
C GLU A 20 11.22 -3.46 -44.86
N GLU A 21 10.29 -2.83 -44.14
CA GLU A 21 9.50 -1.69 -44.65
C GLU A 21 10.38 -0.48 -44.92
N ARG A 22 11.31 -0.17 -44.01
CA ARG A 22 12.27 0.92 -44.17
C ARG A 22 13.10 0.76 -45.45
N ASN A 23 13.63 -0.44 -45.69
CA ASN A 23 14.41 -0.72 -46.90
C ASN A 23 13.58 -0.58 -48.18
N ARG A 24 12.28 -0.92 -48.13
CA ARG A 24 11.39 -0.76 -49.28
C ARG A 24 11.19 0.72 -49.65
N PHE A 25 10.96 1.59 -48.67
CA PHE A 25 10.85 3.02 -48.91
C PHE A 25 12.17 3.63 -49.40
N LEU A 26 13.30 3.27 -48.79
CA LEU A 26 14.62 3.73 -49.23
C LEU A 26 14.92 3.32 -50.68
N SER A 27 14.59 2.08 -51.05
CA SER A 27 14.74 1.59 -52.43
C SER A 27 13.89 2.41 -53.40
N TYR A 28 12.62 2.64 -53.08
CA TYR A 28 11.69 3.39 -53.93
C TYR A 28 12.19 4.81 -54.23
N TYR A 29 12.57 5.56 -53.21
CA TYR A 29 13.12 6.91 -53.42
C TYR A 29 14.49 6.89 -54.10
N SER A 30 15.31 5.85 -53.87
CA SER A 30 16.61 5.73 -54.55
C SER A 30 16.49 5.48 -56.06
N GLU A 31 15.44 4.75 -56.48
CA GLU A 31 15.09 4.48 -57.88
C GLU A 31 14.52 5.75 -58.52
N MET A 32 13.64 6.46 -57.83
CA MET A 32 13.09 7.74 -58.29
C MET A 32 14.19 8.80 -58.51
N ILE A 33 15.18 8.89 -57.61
CA ILE A 33 16.35 9.77 -57.81
C ILE A 33 17.17 9.31 -59.02
N ALA A 34 17.33 7.99 -59.22
CA ALA A 34 18.07 7.44 -60.35
C ALA A 34 17.41 7.78 -61.70
N ASP A 35 16.08 7.68 -61.79
CA ASP A 35 15.32 8.04 -62.99
C ASP A 35 15.52 9.53 -63.34
N TYR A 36 15.52 10.43 -62.36
CA TYR A 36 15.78 11.85 -62.61
C TYR A 36 17.21 12.10 -63.11
N MET A 37 18.20 11.39 -62.57
CA MET A 37 19.59 11.48 -63.05
C MET A 37 19.74 10.95 -64.48
N GLU A 38 19.04 9.86 -64.83
CA GLU A 38 19.07 9.28 -66.18
C GLU A 38 18.43 10.21 -67.22
N ASN A 39 17.44 11.01 -66.82
CA ASN A 39 16.83 12.07 -67.63
C ASN A 39 17.70 13.35 -67.75
N GLY A 40 18.97 13.30 -67.33
CA GLY A 40 19.93 14.40 -67.48
C GLY A 40 19.85 15.49 -66.41
N CYS A 41 19.22 15.22 -65.27
CA CYS A 41 19.17 16.16 -64.15
C CYS A 41 20.38 15.97 -63.23
N GLU A 42 20.97 17.06 -62.74
CA GLU A 42 22.00 16.96 -61.71
C GLU A 42 21.41 16.42 -60.40
N GLU A 43 22.21 15.70 -59.61
CA GLU A 43 21.80 15.06 -58.35
C GLU A 43 21.07 16.02 -57.40
N GLU A 44 21.52 17.27 -57.37
CA GLU A 44 21.01 18.31 -56.49
C GLU A 44 19.67 18.88 -56.95
N GLU A 45 19.37 18.85 -58.25
CA GLU A 45 18.05 19.19 -58.80
C GLU A 45 17.07 18.03 -58.67
N ALA A 46 17.54 16.80 -58.80
CA ALA A 46 16.71 15.60 -58.60
C ALA A 46 16.18 15.54 -57.16
N VAL A 47 17.05 15.77 -56.17
CA VAL A 47 16.64 15.80 -54.75
C VAL A 47 15.71 16.98 -54.45
N GLN A 48 15.93 18.15 -55.07
CA GLN A 48 15.02 19.29 -54.92
C GLN A 48 13.63 19.05 -55.50
N ARG A 49 13.52 18.31 -56.61
CA ARG A 49 12.22 17.94 -57.22
C ARG A 49 11.43 16.96 -56.37
N ILE A 50 12.11 16.09 -55.64
CA ILE A 50 11.48 15.08 -54.78
C ILE A 50 10.99 15.69 -53.46
N GLY A 51 11.67 16.72 -52.95
CA GLY A 51 11.27 17.45 -51.77
C GLY A 51 12.09 17.11 -50.53
N ASN A 52 11.60 17.53 -49.35
CA ASN A 52 12.33 17.41 -48.10
C ASN A 52 12.17 16.00 -47.48
N PRO A 53 13.27 15.30 -47.11
CA PRO A 53 13.18 13.98 -46.48
C PRO A 53 12.39 13.99 -45.15
N GLY A 54 12.30 15.14 -44.48
CA GLY A 54 11.49 15.35 -43.28
C GLY A 54 9.99 15.23 -43.52
N GLU A 55 9.49 15.89 -44.57
CA GLU A 55 8.06 15.93 -44.92
C GLU A 55 7.61 14.56 -45.44
N ILE A 56 8.44 13.93 -46.28
CA ILE A 56 8.22 12.58 -46.80
C ILE A 56 8.13 11.56 -45.66
N ALA A 57 9.05 11.61 -44.69
CA ALA A 57 8.98 10.71 -43.54
C ALA A 57 7.73 10.94 -42.69
N GLN A 58 7.31 12.19 -42.51
CA GLN A 58 6.10 12.53 -41.77
C GLN A 58 4.84 12.03 -42.48
N GLU A 59 4.77 12.14 -43.80
CA GLU A 59 3.66 11.63 -44.61
C GLU A 59 3.57 10.10 -44.49
N ILE A 60 4.68 9.38 -44.67
CA ILE A 60 4.75 7.91 -44.54
C ILE A 60 4.32 7.44 -43.13
N LEU A 61 4.71 8.17 -42.09
CA LEU A 61 4.36 7.82 -40.72
C LEU A 61 2.89 8.17 -40.40
N SER A 62 2.39 9.31 -40.89
CA SER A 62 1.02 9.77 -40.66
C SER A 62 -0.01 8.90 -41.37
N ASP A 63 0.28 8.44 -42.59
CA ASP A 63 -0.57 7.49 -43.33
C ASP A 63 -0.68 6.14 -42.62
N ARG A 64 0.32 5.81 -41.78
CA ARG A 64 0.31 4.58 -40.98
C ARG A 64 -0.38 4.71 -39.63
N ASP A 65 -0.29 5.85 -38.95
CA ASP A 65 -1.09 6.10 -37.73
C ASP A 65 -2.60 6.14 -38.03
N ALA A 66 -2.98 6.37 -39.30
CA ALA A 66 -4.35 6.19 -39.78
C ALA A 66 -4.76 4.71 -39.96
N GLN A 67 -3.82 3.74 -39.94
CA GLN A 67 -4.17 2.32 -39.89
C GLN A 67 -4.47 1.90 -38.44
N PRO A 68 -5.63 1.27 -38.18
CA PRO A 68 -5.95 0.79 -36.84
C PRO A 68 -4.90 -0.25 -36.37
N PRO A 69 -4.53 -0.25 -35.08
CA PRO A 69 -3.58 -1.21 -34.53
C PRO A 69 -4.02 -2.64 -34.87
N LYS A 70 -3.08 -3.47 -35.33
CA LYS A 70 -3.35 -4.86 -35.74
C LYS A 70 -4.23 -5.56 -34.70
N PRO A 71 -5.37 -6.13 -35.09
CA PRO A 71 -6.26 -6.79 -34.16
C PRO A 71 -5.53 -8.00 -33.55
N THR A 72 -5.23 -7.92 -32.26
CA THR A 72 -4.91 -9.10 -31.45
C THR A 72 -6.01 -10.13 -31.68
N PRO A 73 -5.67 -11.41 -31.93
CA PRO A 73 -6.61 -12.35 -32.47
C PRO A 73 -7.74 -12.65 -31.47
N THR A 74 -8.99 -12.64 -31.95
CA THR A 74 -10.19 -12.77 -31.13
C THR A 74 -10.20 -14.04 -30.28
N TRP A 75 -9.52 -15.12 -30.71
CA TRP A 75 -9.38 -16.37 -29.94
C TRP A 75 -8.54 -16.22 -28.67
N MET A 76 -7.53 -15.33 -28.65
CA MET A 76 -6.79 -15.01 -27.42
C MET A 76 -7.66 -14.18 -26.47
N LYS A 77 -8.45 -13.24 -27.00
CA LYS A 77 -9.40 -12.47 -26.16
C LYS A 77 -10.49 -13.36 -25.59
N ALA A 78 -11.08 -14.24 -26.40
CA ALA A 78 -12.09 -15.19 -25.99
C ALA A 78 -11.54 -16.22 -25.00
N GLY A 79 -10.33 -16.73 -25.23
CA GLY A 79 -9.63 -17.61 -24.29
C GLY A 79 -9.39 -16.94 -22.94
N VAL A 80 -8.93 -15.68 -22.93
CA VAL A 80 -8.78 -14.88 -21.70
C VAL A 80 -10.12 -14.67 -21.00
N ILE A 81 -11.19 -14.35 -21.72
CA ILE A 81 -12.53 -14.15 -21.15
C ILE A 81 -13.08 -15.46 -20.56
N VAL A 82 -12.93 -16.58 -21.26
CA VAL A 82 -13.36 -17.91 -20.78
C VAL A 82 -12.55 -18.32 -19.55
N LEU A 83 -11.23 -18.08 -19.55
CA LEU A 83 -10.38 -18.32 -18.38
C LEU A 83 -10.75 -17.41 -17.21
N LEU A 84 -11.20 -16.17 -17.49
CA LEU A 84 -11.67 -15.22 -16.49
C LEU A 84 -13.03 -15.62 -15.92
N VAL A 85 -13.92 -16.19 -16.74
CA VAL A 85 -15.25 -16.67 -16.33
C VAL A 85 -15.16 -17.98 -15.56
N LEU A 86 -14.33 -18.93 -16.01
CA LEU A 86 -14.01 -20.15 -15.25
C LEU A 86 -13.20 -19.84 -13.99
N GLY A 87 -12.34 -18.82 -14.04
CA GLY A 87 -11.64 -18.27 -12.89
C GLY A 87 -12.53 -17.43 -11.98
N SER A 88 -13.68 -16.94 -12.43
CA SER A 88 -14.59 -16.06 -11.68
C SER A 88 -14.97 -16.60 -10.30
N PRO A 89 -15.34 -17.89 -10.13
CA PRO A 89 -15.54 -18.47 -8.81
C PRO A 89 -14.26 -18.53 -7.95
N LEU A 90 -13.08 -18.60 -8.57
CA LEU A 90 -11.78 -18.53 -7.86
C LEU A 90 -11.44 -17.10 -7.43
N TRP A 91 -11.73 -16.08 -8.24
CA TRP A 91 -11.52 -14.68 -7.84
C TRP A 91 -12.39 -14.30 -6.64
N GLY A 92 -13.65 -14.74 -6.62
CA GLY A 92 -14.55 -14.52 -5.49
C GLY A 92 -14.05 -15.17 -4.20
N SER A 93 -13.59 -16.43 -4.26
CA SER A 93 -13.05 -17.13 -3.09
C SER A 93 -11.71 -16.55 -2.62
N LEU A 94 -10.85 -16.09 -3.53
CA LEU A 94 -9.58 -15.45 -3.17
C LEU A 94 -9.79 -14.11 -2.46
N VAL A 95 -10.73 -13.29 -2.94
CA VAL A 95 -11.10 -12.02 -2.29
C VAL A 95 -11.72 -12.30 -0.92
N LEU A 96 -12.57 -13.33 -0.80
CA LEU A 96 -13.15 -13.73 0.47
C LEU A 96 -12.08 -14.16 1.48
N VAL A 97 -11.09 -14.96 1.07
CA VAL A 97 -9.94 -15.35 1.91
C VAL A 97 -9.13 -14.14 2.34
N ALA A 98 -8.90 -13.18 1.44
CA ALA A 98 -8.19 -11.95 1.76
C ALA A 98 -8.95 -11.12 2.81
N ILE A 99 -10.27 -11.00 2.68
CA ILE A 99 -11.13 -10.31 3.66
C ILE A 99 -11.11 -11.04 5.00
N CYS A 100 -11.25 -12.37 5.02
CA CYS A 100 -11.17 -13.17 6.24
C CYS A 100 -9.82 -13.04 6.96
N CYS A 101 -8.70 -13.04 6.21
CA CYS A 101 -7.37 -12.81 6.80
C CYS A 101 -7.23 -11.39 7.36
N ALA A 102 -7.78 -10.38 6.68
CA ALA A 102 -7.77 -9.02 7.20
C ALA A 102 -8.61 -8.92 8.49
N LEU A 103 -9.78 -9.54 8.51
CA LEU A 103 -10.65 -9.61 9.69
C LEU A 103 -9.99 -10.34 10.85
N SER A 104 -9.35 -11.49 10.61
CA SER A 104 -8.64 -12.24 11.66
C SER A 104 -7.49 -11.43 12.24
N ALA A 105 -6.74 -10.70 11.42
CA ALA A 105 -5.68 -9.80 11.89
C ALA A 105 -6.23 -8.67 12.75
N VAL A 106 -7.35 -8.05 12.36
CA VAL A 106 -8.02 -7.01 13.17
C VAL A 106 -8.51 -7.56 14.50
N ILE A 107 -9.16 -8.73 14.49
CA ILE A 107 -9.63 -9.39 15.71
C ILE A 107 -8.45 -9.73 16.62
N MET A 108 -7.34 -10.24 16.08
CA MET A 108 -6.14 -10.54 16.85
C MET A 108 -5.57 -9.30 17.53
N VAL A 109 -5.51 -8.17 16.82
CA VAL A 109 -5.07 -6.88 17.40
C VAL A 109 -6.03 -6.41 18.49
N LEU A 110 -7.35 -6.54 18.28
CA LEU A 110 -8.35 -6.21 19.29
C LEU A 110 -8.23 -7.11 20.53
N CYS A 111 -8.07 -8.42 20.36
CA CYS A 111 -7.86 -9.35 21.48
C CYS A 111 -6.59 -9.00 22.25
N ALA A 112 -5.48 -8.71 21.55
CA ALA A 112 -4.26 -8.24 22.20
C ALA A 112 -4.49 -6.94 22.98
N TYR A 113 -5.23 -5.98 22.41
CA TYR A 113 -5.59 -4.74 23.08
C TYR A 113 -6.44 -4.95 24.34
N VAL A 114 -7.43 -5.85 24.28
CA VAL A 114 -8.28 -6.22 25.43
C VAL A 114 -7.46 -6.89 26.52
N LEU A 115 -6.58 -7.84 26.18
CA LEU A 115 -5.69 -8.50 27.15
C LEU A 115 -4.75 -7.50 27.83
N ILE A 116 -4.20 -6.59 27.03
CA ILE A 116 -3.37 -5.47 27.49
C ILE A 116 -4.18 -4.62 28.49
N TRP A 117 -5.43 -4.26 28.18
CA TRP A 117 -6.31 -3.48 29.09
C TRP A 117 -6.85 -4.26 30.30
N CYS A 118 -6.81 -5.59 30.26
CA CYS A 118 -7.28 -6.45 31.35
C CYS A 118 -6.42 -6.30 32.62
N ILE A 119 -5.10 -6.12 32.45
CA ILE A 119 -4.14 -5.98 33.56
C ILE A 119 -4.43 -4.77 34.46
N PRO A 120 -4.54 -3.53 33.94
CA PRO A 120 -4.89 -2.37 34.77
C PRO A 120 -6.33 -2.47 35.30
N PHE A 121 -7.25 -3.10 34.56
CA PHE A 121 -8.62 -3.29 35.01
C PHE A 121 -8.70 -4.19 36.26
N ILE A 122 -8.04 -5.35 36.24
CA ILE A 122 -8.01 -6.28 37.39
C ILE A 122 -7.36 -5.59 38.60
N CYS A 123 -6.23 -4.91 38.41
CA CYS A 123 -5.58 -4.20 39.51
C CYS A 123 -6.45 -3.06 40.05
N GLY A 124 -7.19 -2.35 39.19
CA GLY A 124 -8.14 -1.33 39.60
C GLY A 124 -9.27 -1.89 40.46
N VAL A 125 -9.91 -2.99 40.00
CA VAL A 125 -10.96 -3.69 40.76
C VAL A 125 -10.42 -4.17 42.11
N PHE A 126 -9.22 -4.78 42.13
CA PHE A 126 -8.58 -5.26 43.34
C PHE A 126 -8.31 -4.12 44.34
N SER A 127 -7.91 -2.94 43.86
CA SER A 127 -7.75 -1.75 44.70
C SER A 127 -9.07 -1.34 45.36
N VAL A 128 -10.16 -1.25 44.58
CA VAL A 128 -11.48 -0.87 45.12
C VAL A 128 -11.97 -1.88 46.15
N SER A 129 -11.81 -3.18 45.88
CA SER A 129 -12.18 -4.24 46.83
C SER A 129 -11.34 -4.18 48.12
N SER A 130 -10.03 -3.93 48.02
CA SER A 130 -9.15 -3.80 49.20
C SER A 130 -9.53 -2.59 50.06
N LEU A 131 -9.93 -1.48 49.44
CA LEU A 131 -10.38 -0.29 50.15
C LEU A 131 -11.71 -0.52 50.88
N PHE A 132 -12.66 -1.18 50.23
CA PHE A 132 -13.92 -1.58 50.87
C PHE A 132 -13.67 -2.50 52.08
N LEU A 133 -12.80 -3.49 51.92
CA LEU A 133 -12.48 -4.43 52.99
C LEU A 133 -11.75 -3.74 54.16
N ALA A 134 -10.83 -2.83 53.87
CA ALA A 134 -10.16 -2.01 54.88
C ALA A 134 -11.18 -1.15 55.67
N LEU A 135 -12.16 -0.56 54.98
CA LEU A 135 -13.19 0.27 55.61
C LEU A 135 -14.10 -0.56 56.53
N VAL A 136 -14.61 -1.69 56.04
CA VAL A 136 -15.44 -2.62 56.81
C VAL A 136 -14.66 -3.18 58.00
N SER A 137 -13.40 -3.55 57.79
CA SER A 137 -12.52 -4.08 58.85
C SER A 137 -12.28 -3.04 59.95
N THR A 138 -12.01 -1.78 59.57
CA THR A 138 -11.80 -0.68 60.53
C THR A 138 -13.05 -0.39 61.35
N VAL A 139 -14.22 -0.28 60.71
CA VAL A 139 -15.49 -0.05 61.42
C VAL A 139 -15.86 -1.22 62.32
N GLY A 140 -15.70 -2.46 61.84
CA GLY A 140 -15.96 -3.66 62.65
C GLY A 140 -14.99 -3.80 63.83
N SER A 141 -13.73 -3.34 63.69
CA SER A 141 -12.75 -3.38 64.77
C SER A 141 -13.15 -2.49 65.94
N ALA A 142 -13.72 -1.31 65.66
CA ALA A 142 -14.19 -0.39 66.70
C ALA A 142 -15.32 -1.01 67.54
N ILE A 143 -16.20 -1.80 66.92
CA ILE A 143 -17.32 -2.47 67.60
C ILE A 143 -16.82 -3.66 68.43
N LEU A 144 -15.92 -4.46 67.88
CA LEU A 144 -15.38 -5.66 68.53
C LEU A 144 -14.44 -5.33 69.69
N LEU A 145 -13.73 -4.20 69.65
CA LEU A 145 -12.89 -3.73 70.76
C LEU A 145 -13.70 -3.52 72.06
N PHE A 146 -15.00 -3.21 71.97
CA PHE A 146 -15.88 -3.09 73.14
C PHE A 146 -16.35 -4.43 73.71
N GLN A 147 -16.25 -5.52 72.95
CA GLN A 147 -16.65 -6.87 73.39
C GLN A 147 -15.43 -7.70 73.81
N ASP A 148 -14.43 -7.81 72.93
CA ASP A 148 -13.22 -8.60 73.10
C ASP A 148 -12.01 -7.84 72.53
N THR A 149 -11.15 -7.36 73.41
CA THR A 149 -10.02 -6.50 73.04
C THR A 149 -9.01 -7.22 72.13
N ALA A 150 -8.80 -8.52 72.33
CA ALA A 150 -7.88 -9.33 71.52
C ALA A 150 -8.34 -9.45 70.06
N THR A 151 -9.63 -9.72 69.85
CA THR A 151 -10.23 -9.89 68.51
C THR A 151 -10.32 -8.56 67.78
N GLY A 152 -10.64 -7.47 68.49
CA GLY A 152 -10.62 -6.12 67.95
C GLY A 152 -9.23 -5.66 67.50
N LEU A 153 -8.17 -6.02 68.22
CA LEU A 153 -6.78 -5.66 67.87
C LEU A 153 -6.30 -6.43 66.62
N VAL A 154 -6.61 -7.71 66.52
CA VAL A 154 -6.31 -8.53 65.32
C VAL A 154 -7.06 -7.97 64.09
N GLN A 155 -8.31 -7.57 64.27
CA GLN A 155 -9.10 -6.99 63.19
C GLN A 155 -8.60 -5.60 62.75
N MET A 156 -8.13 -4.76 63.68
CA MET A 156 -7.46 -3.51 63.34
C MET A 156 -6.18 -3.75 62.52
N GLY A 157 -5.35 -4.73 62.94
CA GLY A 157 -4.16 -5.12 62.19
C GLY A 157 -4.48 -5.57 60.77
N LEU A 158 -5.58 -6.32 60.60
CA LEU A 158 -6.06 -6.77 59.29
C LEU A 158 -6.52 -5.59 58.41
N GLY A 159 -7.21 -4.60 58.98
CA GLY A 159 -7.60 -3.37 58.27
C GLY A 159 -6.39 -2.56 57.79
N ILE A 160 -5.35 -2.43 58.61
CA ILE A 160 -4.09 -1.75 58.26
C ILE A 160 -3.37 -2.50 57.14
N LEU A 161 -3.34 -3.84 57.16
CA LEU A 161 -2.75 -4.65 56.09
C LEU A 161 -3.49 -4.44 54.76
N PHE A 162 -4.82 -4.41 54.75
CA PHE A 162 -5.60 -4.15 53.53
C PHE A 162 -5.49 -2.70 53.04
N ALA A 163 -5.34 -1.73 53.94
CA ALA A 163 -5.04 -0.34 53.56
C ALA A 163 -3.63 -0.21 52.94
N GLY A 164 -2.64 -0.93 53.49
CA GLY A 164 -1.29 -1.03 52.91
C GLY A 164 -1.31 -1.70 51.53
N ALA A 165 -2.06 -2.79 51.38
CA ALA A 165 -2.26 -3.47 50.10
C ALA A 165 -2.87 -2.53 49.05
N PHE A 166 -3.88 -1.74 49.42
CA PHE A 166 -4.49 -0.73 48.55
C PHE A 166 -3.49 0.33 48.06
N LEU A 167 -2.64 0.84 48.95
CA LEU A 167 -1.61 1.82 48.59
C LEU A 167 -0.61 1.23 47.59
N VAL A 168 -0.12 0.02 47.85
CA VAL A 168 0.81 -0.67 46.95
C VAL A 168 0.16 -0.93 45.59
N THR A 169 -1.07 -1.43 45.55
CA THR A 169 -1.78 -1.70 44.29
C THR A 169 -2.08 -0.42 43.51
N THR A 170 -2.39 0.68 44.19
CA THR A 170 -2.63 1.99 43.56
C THR A 170 -1.35 2.61 42.99
N LEU A 171 -0.23 2.49 43.69
CA LEU A 171 1.07 2.95 43.15
C LEU A 171 1.51 2.10 41.96
N LEU A 172 1.27 0.80 42.03
CA LEU A 172 1.61 -0.15 40.98
C LEU A 172 0.74 0.07 39.73
N THR A 173 -0.56 0.32 39.89
CA THR A 173 -1.43 0.71 38.76
C THR A 173 -1.04 2.05 38.15
N TRP A 174 -0.57 3.01 38.94
CA TRP A 174 -0.10 4.30 38.44
C TRP A 174 1.16 4.17 37.58
N GLU A 175 2.17 3.42 38.04
CA GLU A 175 3.39 3.19 37.27
C GLU A 175 3.15 2.35 36.01
N VAL A 176 2.35 1.29 36.13
CA VAL A 176 1.91 0.50 34.97
C VAL A 176 1.13 1.39 34.00
N GLY A 177 0.19 2.21 34.49
CA GLY A 177 -0.61 3.13 33.69
C GLY A 177 0.23 4.12 32.88
N LYS A 178 1.28 4.71 33.47
CA LYS A 178 2.20 5.60 32.72
C LYS A 178 2.90 4.86 31.58
N LYS A 179 3.49 3.68 31.87
CA LYS A 179 4.16 2.86 30.85
C LYS A 179 3.16 2.47 29.76
N PHE A 180 1.93 2.20 30.14
CA PHE A 180 0.84 1.81 29.27
C PHE A 180 0.40 2.92 28.32
N VAL A 181 0.22 4.15 28.82
CA VAL A 181 -0.10 5.32 27.98
C VAL A 181 1.01 5.56 26.96
N VAL A 182 2.28 5.38 27.35
CA VAL A 182 3.42 5.50 26.41
C VAL A 182 3.40 4.40 25.34
N VAL A 183 3.10 3.15 25.71
CA VAL A 183 2.99 2.05 24.75
C VAL A 183 1.82 2.27 23.80
N THR A 184 0.65 2.66 24.31
CA THR A 184 -0.55 2.93 23.50
C THR A 184 -0.36 4.12 22.56
N THR A 185 0.26 5.20 23.02
CA THR A 185 0.56 6.37 22.16
C THR A 185 1.60 6.04 21.10
N LYS A 186 2.64 5.24 21.41
CA LYS A 186 3.59 4.75 20.40
C LYS A 186 2.91 3.83 19.38
N PHE A 187 2.08 2.90 19.83
CA PHE A 187 1.35 1.99 18.95
C PHE A 187 0.38 2.75 18.04
N SER A 188 -0.38 3.70 18.58
CA SER A 188 -1.27 4.57 17.82
C SER A 188 -0.52 5.39 16.76
N ARG A 189 0.61 6.01 17.12
CA ARG A 189 1.46 6.74 16.17
C ARG A 189 2.05 5.83 15.10
N TRP A 190 2.46 4.61 15.45
CA TRP A 190 2.95 3.64 14.49
C TRP A 190 1.84 3.19 13.51
N LEU A 191 0.64 2.94 14.02
CA LEU A 191 -0.53 2.61 13.19
C LEU A 191 -0.90 3.76 12.25
N ALA A 192 -0.92 4.99 12.77
CA ALA A 192 -1.15 6.20 11.96
C ALA A 192 -0.08 6.36 10.87
N GLY A 193 1.20 6.09 11.20
CA GLY A 193 2.31 6.11 10.25
C GLY A 193 2.18 5.05 9.15
N LEU A 194 1.67 3.85 9.46
CA LEU A 194 1.39 2.83 8.43
C LEU A 194 0.28 3.28 7.47
N PHE A 195 -0.76 3.94 7.98
CA PHE A 195 -1.82 4.49 7.14
C PHE A 195 -1.34 5.68 6.29
N GLN A 196 -0.52 6.59 6.85
CA GLN A 196 0.06 7.71 6.10
C GLN A 196 1.06 7.23 5.04
N LYS A 197 1.89 6.23 5.34
CA LYS A 197 2.84 5.63 4.38
C LYS A 197 2.13 4.95 3.20
N LYS A 198 0.96 4.33 3.42
CA LYS A 198 0.12 3.77 2.35
C LYS A 198 -0.58 4.84 1.50
N ARG A 199 -0.75 6.06 2.03
CA ARG A 199 -1.45 7.17 1.36
C ARG A 199 -0.53 8.10 0.55
N GLY A 200 0.78 7.84 0.53
CA GLY A 200 1.74 8.58 -0.31
C GLY A 200 1.87 10.08 0.04
N VAL A 201 1.39 10.51 1.21
CA VAL A 201 1.55 11.90 1.64
C VAL A 201 2.75 11.96 2.56
N LYS A 202 3.91 12.31 1.97
CA LYS A 202 5.02 12.89 2.70
C LYS A 202 4.57 14.26 3.22
N ALA A 203 4.41 14.40 4.52
CA ALA A 203 4.69 15.62 5.30
C ALA A 203 4.70 15.25 6.78
#